data_AF-A0A1Q5XVW2-F1
#
_entry.id   AF-A0A1Q5XVW2-F1
#
_cell.length_a   1.000
_cell.length_b   1.000
_cell.length_c   1.000
_cell.angle_alpha   90.00
_cell.angle_beta   90.00
_cell.angle_gamma   90.00
#
_symmetry.space_group_name_H-M   'P 1'
#
loop_
_entity.id
_entity.type
_entity.pdbx_description
1 polymer ?
#
loop_
_entity_poly.entity_id
_entity_poly.type
_entity_poly.pdbx_seq_one_letter_code
_entity_poly.pdbx_strand_id
1 'polypeptide(L)'
;MLRGLYTAAAGMVTQQRRHDTATQNLANLNTTGYKQVDSVSHAFPEVLISAMSGGIVKPVGKMNTGVFAEQSVSQYLQGDLIESGKPADFALSTDLQVADPATGGNINFDGSGKYITPEGEVIYRPQAFFTVQDNDGNKLYTRNGSFRVGPTGDVLSAGGFKVLDSNGKPLILTGPQDNLKVDGQGNLLDPATGRPSGTKIGISVVTRPQELVRDGNGVFHAEDVENAQIRFANGTDNLQVRQRYLENSNVDATKVTVDMNAAYRAYEANQKVVQIYDSSLQKAVNEVGRV
;
A
#
# COMPACT_ATOMS: atom_id res chain seq x y z
N MET A 1 -35.32 -4.55 16.63
CA MET A 1 -34.73 -3.21 16.85
C MET A 1 -33.23 -3.27 17.12
N LEU A 2 -32.73 -4.10 18.06
CA LEU A 2 -31.30 -4.23 18.37
C LEU A 2 -30.39 -4.47 17.15
N ARG A 3 -30.77 -5.33 16.19
CA ARG A 3 -29.94 -5.62 15.00
C ARG A 3 -29.71 -4.42 14.08
N GLY A 4 -30.68 -3.50 13.96
CA GLY A 4 -30.52 -2.28 13.16
C GLY A 4 -29.51 -1.30 13.76
N LEU A 5 -29.43 -1.24 15.10
CA LEU A 5 -28.43 -0.47 15.83
C LEU A 5 -27.02 -1.03 15.60
N TYR A 6 -26.86 -2.35 15.64
CA TYR A 6 -25.56 -3.01 15.35
C TYR A 6 -25.11 -2.79 13.92
N THR A 7 -26.00 -2.87 12.93
CA THR A 7 -25.67 -2.57 11.53
C THR A 7 -25.25 -1.10 11.35
N ALA A 8 -25.97 -0.16 11.98
CA ALA A 8 -25.61 1.26 11.94
C ALA A 8 -24.27 1.52 12.65
N ALA A 9 -24.02 0.89 13.80
CA ALA A 9 -22.76 1.00 14.53
C ALA A 9 -21.58 0.42 13.74
N ALA A 10 -21.73 -0.77 13.16
CA ALA A 10 -20.71 -1.38 12.31
C ALA A 10 -20.42 -0.53 11.05
N GLY A 11 -21.47 0.06 10.46
CA GLY A 11 -21.35 1.05 9.40
C GLY A 11 -20.56 2.28 9.84
N MET A 12 -20.86 2.86 11.01
CA MET A 12 -20.12 4.01 11.56
C MET A 12 -18.65 3.69 11.77
N VAL A 13 -18.31 2.56 12.40
CA VAL A 13 -16.91 2.15 12.63
C VAL A 13 -16.17 1.96 11.30
N THR A 14 -16.83 1.38 10.30
CA THR A 14 -16.27 1.19 8.95
C THR A 14 -15.99 2.53 8.27
N GLN A 15 -16.93 3.47 8.33
CA GLN A 15 -16.75 4.80 7.73
C GLN A 15 -15.69 5.63 8.48
N GLN A 16 -15.59 5.49 9.80
CA GLN A 16 -14.52 6.10 10.59
C GLN A 16 -13.14 5.60 10.13
N ARG A 17 -12.96 4.29 9.99
CA ARG A 17 -11.70 3.73 9.46
C ARG A 17 -11.38 4.21 8.05
N ARG A 18 -12.39 4.31 7.18
CA ARG A 18 -12.22 4.86 5.82
C ARG A 18 -11.78 6.33 5.86
N HIS A 19 -12.39 7.13 6.74
CA HIS A 19 -12.03 8.53 6.96
C HIS A 19 -10.60 8.68 7.49
N ASP A 20 -10.21 7.86 8.47
CA ASP A 20 -8.87 7.86 9.06
C ASP A 20 -7.81 7.48 8.01
N THR A 21 -8.11 6.49 7.17
CA THR A 21 -7.25 6.09 6.04
C THR A 21 -7.09 7.22 5.02
N ALA A 22 -8.18 7.90 4.66
CA ALA A 22 -8.13 9.05 3.75
C ALA A 22 -7.31 10.20 4.34
N THR A 23 -7.49 10.49 5.62
CA THR A 23 -6.71 11.51 6.35
C THR A 23 -5.21 11.16 6.35
N GLN A 24 -4.87 9.89 6.59
CA GLN A 24 -3.49 9.43 6.57
C GLN A 24 -2.87 9.55 5.17
N ASN A 25 -3.62 9.22 4.11
CA ASN A 25 -3.15 9.40 2.74
C ASN A 25 -2.89 10.87 2.41
N LEU A 26 -3.80 11.77 2.82
CA LEU A 26 -3.65 13.21 2.59
C LEU A 26 -2.45 13.79 3.36
N ALA A 27 -2.25 13.38 4.61
CA ALA A 27 -1.11 13.80 5.42
C ALA A 27 0.23 13.38 4.80
N ASN A 28 0.27 12.22 4.14
CA ASN A 28 1.47 11.69 3.49
C ASN A 28 1.56 11.99 1.99
N LEU A 29 0.75 12.93 1.47
CA LEU A 29 0.74 13.27 0.05
C LEU A 29 2.09 13.80 -0.47
N ASN A 30 2.85 14.51 0.36
CA ASN A 30 4.18 15.01 -0.01
C ASN A 30 5.31 14.07 0.48
N THR A 31 4.97 12.90 1.01
CA THR A 31 5.99 11.95 1.50
C THR A 31 6.54 11.14 0.33
N THR A 32 7.84 11.25 0.11
CA THR A 32 8.56 10.50 -0.92
C THR A 32 8.38 9.00 -0.77
N GLY A 33 8.03 8.32 -1.86
CA GLY A 33 7.83 6.87 -1.91
C GLY A 33 6.61 6.37 -1.15
N TYR A 34 5.73 7.24 -0.66
CA TYR A 34 4.48 6.83 -0.02
C TYR A 34 3.54 6.19 -1.04
N LYS A 35 2.98 5.04 -0.67
CA LYS A 35 1.94 4.36 -1.43
C LYS A 35 0.59 4.64 -0.81
N GLN A 36 -0.41 4.98 -1.61
CA GLN A 36 -1.79 5.18 -1.17
C GLN A 36 -2.30 3.90 -0.53
N VAL A 37 -3.08 4.04 0.53
CA VAL A 37 -3.73 2.93 1.21
C VAL A 37 -5.23 3.03 0.98
N ASP A 38 -5.84 1.98 0.46
CA ASP A 38 -7.28 1.92 0.26
C ASP A 38 -7.93 1.05 1.34
N SER A 39 -9.05 1.54 1.88
CA SER A 39 -9.85 0.77 2.83
C SER A 39 -10.84 -0.10 2.08
N VAL A 40 -10.69 -1.42 2.19
CA VAL A 40 -11.64 -2.39 1.61
C VAL A 40 -12.66 -2.78 2.68
N SER A 41 -13.94 -2.59 2.37
CA SER A 41 -15.05 -3.00 3.22
C SER A 41 -15.72 -4.24 2.66
N HIS A 42 -15.94 -5.24 3.52
CA HIS A 42 -16.72 -6.43 3.18
C HIS A 42 -18.07 -6.41 3.90
N ALA A 43 -19.10 -6.85 3.19
CA ALA A 43 -20.39 -7.16 3.77
C ALA A 43 -20.29 -8.49 4.54
N PHE A 44 -20.98 -8.59 5.68
CA PHE A 44 -21.16 -9.90 6.29
C PHE A 44 -21.90 -10.84 5.31
N PRO A 45 -21.62 -12.15 5.34
CA PRO A 45 -22.35 -13.11 4.53
C PRO A 45 -23.86 -12.96 4.69
N GLU A 46 -24.56 -13.00 3.56
CA GLU A 46 -26.02 -12.86 3.54
C GLU A 46 -26.65 -14.06 4.25
N VAL A 47 -27.56 -13.78 5.19
CA VAL A 47 -28.40 -14.81 5.79
C VAL A 47 -29.70 -14.91 5.02
N LEU A 48 -30.13 -16.14 4.74
CA LEU A 48 -31.43 -16.41 4.13
C LEU A 48 -32.52 -16.22 5.18
N ILE A 49 -33.45 -15.29 4.92
CA ILE A 49 -34.68 -15.20 5.70
C ILE A 49 -35.65 -16.24 5.13
N SER A 50 -36.09 -17.14 5.97
CA SER A 50 -37.19 -18.05 5.67
C SER A 50 -38.39 -17.76 6.56
N ALA A 51 -39.58 -17.79 5.96
CA ALA A 51 -40.83 -17.82 6.71
C ALA A 51 -41.20 -19.28 6.90
N MET A 52 -41.35 -19.70 8.16
CA MET A 52 -41.94 -20.98 8.50
C MET A 52 -43.44 -20.77 8.72
N SER A 53 -44.26 -21.28 7.82
CA SER A 53 -45.70 -21.37 8.00
C SER A 53 -46.12 -22.82 7.74
N GLY A 54 -46.74 -23.45 8.74
CA GLY A 54 -47.24 -24.82 8.62
C GLY A 54 -46.20 -25.89 8.28
N GLY A 55 -44.93 -25.71 8.66
CA GLY A 55 -43.85 -26.67 8.37
C GLY A 55 -43.19 -26.54 6.99
N ILE A 56 -43.65 -25.60 6.15
CA ILE A 56 -43.03 -25.29 4.87
C ILE A 56 -42.11 -24.07 5.07
N VAL A 57 -40.82 -24.26 4.80
CA VAL A 57 -39.79 -23.21 4.82
C VAL A 57 -39.82 -22.51 3.47
N LYS A 58 -40.47 -21.35 3.37
CA LYS A 58 -40.47 -20.54 2.14
C LYS A 58 -39.38 -19.48 2.23
N PRO A 59 -38.41 -19.44 1.30
CA PRO A 59 -37.41 -18.38 1.27
C PRO A 59 -38.10 -17.04 0.95
N VAL A 60 -37.95 -16.06 1.83
CA VAL A 60 -38.54 -14.72 1.71
C VAL A 60 -37.56 -13.74 1.08
N GLY A 61 -36.27 -13.94 1.30
CA GLY A 61 -35.22 -13.10 0.74
C GLY A 61 -33.89 -13.29 1.45
N LYS A 62 -32.91 -12.50 1.05
CA LYS A 62 -31.59 -12.45 1.67
C LYS A 62 -31.46 -11.17 2.48
N MET A 63 -30.80 -11.24 3.63
CA MET A 63 -30.54 -10.08 4.46
C MET A 63 -29.06 -10.02 4.80
N ASN A 64 -28.49 -8.82 4.69
CA ASN A 64 -27.13 -8.55 5.13
C ASN A 64 -27.13 -8.19 6.63
N THR A 65 -26.19 -8.75 7.40
CA THR A 65 -26.08 -8.53 8.86
C THR A 65 -25.17 -7.38 9.25
N GLY A 66 -24.46 -6.78 8.29
CA GLY A 66 -23.65 -5.57 8.51
C GLY A 66 -22.53 -5.40 7.49
N VAL A 67 -21.64 -4.46 7.77
CA VAL A 67 -20.39 -4.26 7.02
C VAL A 67 -19.24 -4.11 8.01
N PHE A 68 -18.06 -4.62 7.66
CA PHE A 68 -16.83 -4.35 8.39
C PHE A 68 -15.72 -3.96 7.42
N ALA A 69 -14.85 -3.03 7.84
CA ALA A 69 -13.58 -2.78 7.15
C ALA A 69 -12.60 -3.89 7.53
N GLU A 70 -12.26 -4.74 6.57
CA GLU A 70 -11.45 -5.94 6.78
C GLU A 70 -9.97 -5.59 6.80
N GLN A 71 -9.49 -4.88 5.77
CA GLN A 71 -8.07 -4.59 5.66
C GLN A 71 -7.82 -3.37 4.76
N SER A 72 -6.80 -2.61 5.14
CA SER A 72 -6.29 -1.49 4.37
C SER A 72 -5.16 -2.01 3.47
N VAL A 73 -5.36 -1.98 2.15
CA VAL A 73 -4.39 -2.52 1.17
C VAL A 73 -3.62 -1.37 0.53
N SER A 74 -2.31 -1.53 0.41
CA SER A 74 -1.46 -0.54 -0.24
C SER A 74 -1.54 -0.65 -1.76
N GLN A 75 -1.75 0.47 -2.45
CA GLN A 75 -1.67 0.53 -3.91
C GLN A 75 -0.22 0.74 -4.34
N TYR A 76 0.38 -0.29 -4.92
CA TYR A 76 1.79 -0.26 -5.34
C TYR A 76 1.99 0.25 -6.77
N LEU A 77 1.27 1.31 -7.15
CA LEU A 77 1.50 2.03 -8.40
C LEU A 77 2.66 3.02 -8.25
N GLN A 78 3.44 3.23 -9.31
CA GLN A 78 4.50 4.23 -9.32
C GLN A 78 3.90 5.64 -9.33
N GLY A 79 4.40 6.50 -8.43
CA GLY A 79 4.08 7.92 -8.43
C GLY A 79 4.96 8.72 -9.39
N ASP A 80 4.68 10.01 -9.50
CA ASP A 80 5.45 10.92 -10.34
C ASP A 80 6.90 11.07 -9.87
N LEU A 81 7.82 11.21 -10.81
CA LEU A 81 9.25 11.39 -10.53
C LEU A 81 9.58 12.88 -10.50
N ILE A 82 10.06 13.38 -9.36
CA ILE A 82 10.44 14.78 -9.18
C ILE A 82 11.97 14.87 -9.11
N GLU A 83 12.54 15.84 -9.80
CA GLU A 83 13.98 16.12 -9.71
C GLU A 83 14.29 16.80 -8.37
N SER A 84 15.13 16.18 -7.55
CA SER A 84 15.57 16.74 -6.26
C SER A 84 16.90 17.49 -6.34
N GLY A 85 17.70 17.22 -7.38
CA GLY A 85 19.03 17.81 -7.58
C GLY A 85 20.13 17.25 -6.67
N LYS A 86 19.81 16.48 -5.63
CA LYS A 86 20.82 15.92 -4.70
C LYS A 86 21.46 14.65 -5.27
N PRO A 87 22.79 14.49 -5.18
CA PRO A 87 23.49 13.34 -5.75
C PRO A 87 23.16 12.00 -5.05
N ALA A 88 22.76 12.02 -3.77
CA ALA A 88 22.41 10.82 -3.02
C ALA A 88 20.91 10.45 -3.07
N ASP A 89 20.12 11.21 -3.84
CA ASP A 89 18.71 10.87 -4.06
C ASP A 89 18.57 9.98 -5.30
N PHE A 90 17.76 8.94 -5.18
CA PHE A 90 17.51 7.98 -6.25
C PHE A 90 16.03 7.70 -6.40
N ALA A 91 15.62 7.46 -7.64
CA ALA A 91 14.29 6.96 -7.92
C ALA A 91 14.36 5.74 -8.83
N LEU A 92 13.43 4.82 -8.62
CA LEU A 92 13.30 3.61 -9.43
C LEU A 92 12.22 3.84 -10.47
N SER A 93 12.59 3.76 -11.75
CA SER A 93 11.66 3.64 -12.86
C SER A 93 11.62 2.18 -13.27
N THR A 94 10.46 1.56 -13.10
CA THR A 94 10.29 0.13 -13.37
C THR A 94 9.25 -0.10 -14.42
N ASP A 95 9.63 -0.78 -15.49
CA ASP A 95 8.68 -1.39 -16.41
C ASP A 95 8.87 -2.90 -16.42
N LEU A 96 8.57 -3.52 -15.27
CA LEU A 96 8.65 -4.96 -15.11
C LEU A 96 7.52 -5.62 -15.90
N GLN A 97 7.89 -6.25 -17.01
CA GLN A 97 6.99 -7.05 -17.82
C GLN A 97 6.85 -8.43 -17.18
N VAL A 98 5.60 -8.84 -16.93
CA VAL A 98 5.29 -10.20 -16.50
C VAL A 98 4.72 -10.94 -17.70
N ALA A 99 5.29 -12.08 -18.02
CA ALA A 99 4.72 -12.97 -19.01
C ALA A 99 3.55 -13.74 -18.38
N ASP A 100 2.44 -13.83 -19.10
CA ASP A 100 1.28 -14.63 -18.71
C ASP A 100 1.68 -16.11 -18.71
N PRO A 101 1.49 -16.84 -17.59
CA PRO A 101 1.80 -18.26 -17.51
C PRO A 101 0.98 -19.13 -18.48
N ALA A 102 -0.19 -18.66 -18.96
CA ALA A 102 -1.05 -19.41 -19.88
C ALA A 102 -0.74 -19.16 -21.36
N THR A 103 -0.38 -17.92 -21.73
CA THR A 103 -0.21 -17.52 -23.14
C THR A 103 1.22 -17.20 -23.54
N GLY A 104 2.13 -17.05 -22.58
CA GLY A 104 3.53 -16.63 -22.81
C GLY A 104 3.66 -15.20 -23.33
N GLY A 105 2.55 -14.47 -23.49
CA GLY A 105 2.52 -13.05 -23.90
C GLY A 105 2.65 -12.12 -22.70
N ASN A 106 2.96 -10.85 -22.93
CA ASN A 106 3.04 -9.87 -21.85
C ASN A 106 1.66 -9.59 -21.25
N ILE A 107 1.57 -9.62 -19.92
CA ILE A 107 0.39 -9.22 -19.18
C ILE A 107 0.20 -7.71 -19.29
N ASN A 108 -0.96 -7.30 -19.82
CA ASN A 108 -1.42 -5.92 -19.73
C ASN A 108 -2.19 -5.74 -18.43
N PHE A 109 -1.54 -5.14 -17.44
CA PHE A 109 -2.19 -4.77 -16.19
C PHE A 109 -3.22 -3.67 -16.42
N ASP A 110 -4.33 -3.71 -15.68
CA ASP A 110 -5.30 -2.63 -15.66
C ASP A 110 -4.72 -1.36 -14.97
N GLY A 111 -5.50 -0.27 -14.95
CA GLY A 111 -5.09 0.99 -14.31
C GLY A 111 -4.85 0.88 -12.79
N SER A 112 -5.23 -0.21 -12.14
CA SER A 112 -4.96 -0.52 -10.74
C SER A 112 -3.73 -1.41 -10.54
N GLY A 113 -3.07 -1.82 -11.63
CA GLY A 113 -1.92 -2.72 -11.59
C GLY A 113 -2.30 -4.19 -11.39
N LYS A 114 -3.55 -4.56 -11.69
CA LYS A 114 -4.10 -5.90 -11.53
C LYS A 114 -4.38 -6.55 -12.89
N TYR A 115 -4.21 -7.86 -12.94
CA TYR A 115 -4.64 -8.72 -14.04
C TYR A 115 -5.39 -9.91 -13.46
N ILE A 116 -6.50 -10.29 -14.08
CA ILE A 116 -7.28 -11.47 -13.68
C ILE A 116 -7.14 -12.47 -14.82
N THR A 117 -6.60 -13.65 -14.53
CA THR A 117 -6.49 -14.71 -15.52
C THR A 117 -7.87 -15.26 -15.88
N PRO A 118 -8.03 -15.94 -17.02
CA PRO A 118 -9.28 -16.63 -17.37
C PRO A 118 -9.76 -17.62 -16.29
N GLU A 119 -8.83 -18.17 -15.48
CA GLU A 119 -9.07 -19.08 -14.35
C GLU A 119 -9.46 -18.35 -13.05
N GLY A 120 -9.47 -17.01 -13.05
CA GLY A 120 -9.85 -16.17 -11.93
C GLY A 120 -8.72 -15.86 -10.93
N GLU A 121 -7.46 -16.21 -11.26
CA GLU A 121 -6.31 -15.85 -10.43
C GLU A 121 -5.97 -14.36 -10.59
N VAL A 122 -5.69 -13.69 -9.48
CA VAL A 122 -5.34 -12.28 -9.47
C VAL A 122 -3.82 -12.12 -9.45
N ILE A 123 -3.27 -11.58 -10.54
CA ILE A 123 -1.85 -11.25 -10.65
C ILE A 123 -1.69 -9.74 -10.48
N TYR A 124 -0.77 -9.33 -9.61
CA TYR A 124 -0.41 -7.93 -9.39
C TYR A 124 0.88 -7.58 -10.13
N ARG A 125 1.01 -6.31 -10.51
CA ARG A 125 2.24 -5.81 -11.13
C ARG A 125 3.40 -5.88 -10.13
N PRO A 126 4.51 -6.55 -10.47
CA PRO A 126 5.71 -6.56 -9.64
C PRO A 126 6.28 -5.16 -9.47
N GLN A 127 6.93 -4.95 -8.34
CA GLN A 127 7.53 -3.66 -8.00
C GLN A 127 8.93 -3.85 -7.47
N ALA A 128 9.82 -2.92 -7.81
CA ALA A 128 11.17 -2.90 -7.25
C ALA A 128 11.24 -2.01 -6.02
N PHE A 129 12.03 -2.38 -5.03
CA PHE A 129 12.25 -1.61 -3.81
C PHE A 129 13.74 -1.53 -3.51
N PHE A 130 14.17 -0.44 -2.89
CA PHE A 130 15.48 -0.41 -2.27
C PHE A 130 15.47 -1.30 -1.04
N THR A 131 16.53 -2.09 -0.88
CA THR A 131 16.69 -2.98 0.27
C THR A 131 17.49 -2.24 1.33
N VAL A 132 16.91 -2.11 2.51
CA VAL A 132 17.55 -1.50 3.67
C VAL A 132 17.58 -2.49 4.83
N GLN A 133 18.38 -2.21 5.83
CA GLN A 133 18.59 -3.06 6.98
C GLN A 133 18.41 -2.25 8.26
N ASP A 134 17.67 -2.84 9.21
CA ASP A 134 17.53 -2.28 10.55
C ASP A 134 18.72 -2.63 11.45
N ASN A 135 18.78 -2.02 12.63
CA ASN A 135 19.81 -2.27 13.64
C ASN A 135 19.86 -3.74 14.10
N ASP A 136 18.73 -4.44 14.04
CA ASP A 136 18.62 -5.87 14.36
C ASP A 136 19.08 -6.80 13.22
N GLY A 137 19.45 -6.23 12.07
CA GLY A 137 19.92 -6.98 10.91
C GLY A 137 18.80 -7.47 9.97
N ASN A 138 17.54 -7.18 10.30
CA ASN A 138 16.38 -7.51 9.48
C ASN A 138 16.36 -6.71 8.17
N LYS A 139 15.99 -7.36 7.07
CA LYS A 139 15.84 -6.71 5.76
C LYS A 139 14.47 -6.05 5.66
N LEU A 140 14.49 -4.78 5.30
CA LEU A 140 13.33 -3.95 5.04
C LEU A 140 13.39 -3.43 3.60
N TYR A 141 12.25 -3.01 3.08
CA TYR A 141 12.08 -2.57 1.71
C TYR A 141 11.52 -1.17 1.70
N THR A 142 12.03 -0.28 0.84
CA THR A 142 11.49 1.09 0.72
C THR A 142 11.50 1.56 -0.73
N ARG A 143 10.52 2.40 -1.07
CA ARG A 143 10.52 3.17 -2.33
C ARG A 143 11.09 4.57 -2.12
N ASN A 144 11.34 4.98 -0.88
CA ASN A 144 11.96 6.25 -0.59
C ASN A 144 13.46 6.14 -0.87
N GLY A 145 13.89 6.77 -1.97
CA GLY A 145 15.31 6.83 -2.32
C GLY A 145 16.01 8.10 -1.87
N SER A 146 15.46 8.83 -0.88
CA SER A 146 16.21 9.91 -0.23
C SER A 146 17.21 9.31 0.76
N PHE A 147 18.47 9.26 0.34
CA PHE A 147 19.56 8.71 1.13
C PHE A 147 20.52 9.79 1.60
N ARG A 148 21.14 9.54 2.74
CA ARG A 148 22.16 10.38 3.34
C ARG A 148 23.41 9.54 3.59
N VAL A 149 24.57 10.12 3.32
CA VAL A 149 25.84 9.46 3.57
C VAL A 149 26.32 9.87 4.95
N GLY A 150 26.58 8.89 5.81
CA GLY A 150 27.12 9.11 7.14
C GLY A 150 28.62 9.46 7.12
N PRO A 151 29.18 9.94 8.24
CA PRO A 151 30.61 10.29 8.35
C PRO A 151 31.56 9.11 8.10
N THR A 152 31.08 7.88 8.34
CA THR A 152 31.77 6.60 8.12
C THR A 152 31.68 6.09 6.68
N GLY A 153 30.94 6.79 5.81
CA GLY A 153 30.66 6.36 4.44
C GLY A 153 29.42 5.45 4.31
N ASP A 154 28.75 5.10 5.42
CA ASP A 154 27.52 4.31 5.39
C ASP A 154 26.38 5.09 4.72
N VAL A 155 25.63 4.44 3.82
CA VAL A 155 24.44 5.03 3.22
C VAL A 155 23.22 4.73 4.08
N LEU A 156 22.57 5.77 4.59
CA LEU A 156 21.39 5.68 5.45
C LEU A 156 20.16 6.20 4.70
N SER A 157 19.03 5.53 4.89
CA SER A 157 17.72 6.03 4.46
C SER A 157 17.24 7.20 5.32
N ALA A 158 16.16 7.87 4.88
CA ALA A 158 15.51 8.91 5.66
C ALA A 158 15.11 8.48 7.08
N GLY A 159 14.83 7.18 7.28
CA GLY A 159 14.51 6.58 8.59
C GLY A 159 15.73 6.14 9.41
N GLY A 160 16.96 6.32 8.91
CA GLY A 160 18.19 5.90 9.58
C GLY A 160 18.60 4.43 9.32
N PHE A 161 17.86 3.70 8.48
CA PHE A 161 18.20 2.32 8.10
C PHE A 161 19.35 2.27 7.11
N LYS A 162 20.23 1.27 7.22
CA LYS A 162 21.39 1.10 6.33
C LYS A 162 20.95 0.55 4.98
N VAL A 163 21.31 1.21 3.88
CA VAL A 163 21.04 0.70 2.53
C VAL A 163 21.99 -0.45 2.23
N LEU A 164 21.47 -1.53 1.65
CA LEU A 164 22.27 -2.70 1.28
C LEU A 164 22.73 -2.64 -0.19
N ASP A 165 23.79 -3.38 -0.50
CA ASP A 165 24.26 -3.67 -1.85
C ASP A 165 23.49 -4.87 -2.46
N SER A 166 23.77 -5.20 -3.73
CA SER A 166 23.19 -6.36 -4.40
C SER A 166 23.57 -7.72 -3.79
N ASN A 167 24.57 -7.76 -2.91
CA ASN A 167 25.01 -8.96 -2.19
C ASN A 167 24.40 -9.03 -0.78
N GLY A 168 23.57 -8.05 -0.39
CA GLY A 168 22.96 -7.97 0.94
C GLY A 168 23.89 -7.47 2.04
N LYS A 169 25.02 -6.83 1.71
CA LYS A 169 25.92 -6.18 2.67
C LYS A 169 25.64 -4.68 2.74
N PRO A 170 25.91 -3.99 3.88
CA PRO A 170 25.76 -2.55 3.96
C PRO A 170 26.56 -1.82 2.88
N LEU A 171 25.91 -0.87 2.21
CA LEU A 171 26.51 -0.06 1.18
C LEU A 171 27.39 1.01 1.82
N ILE A 172 28.70 0.91 1.58
CA ILE A 172 29.71 1.86 2.07
C ILE A 172 30.30 2.59 0.87
N LEU A 173 30.23 3.92 0.89
CA LEU A 173 30.83 4.78 -0.11
C LEU A 173 32.26 5.14 0.30
N THR A 174 33.22 4.82 -0.56
CA THR A 174 34.62 5.18 -0.37
C THR A 174 34.91 6.49 -1.11
N GLY A 175 34.30 7.61 -0.69
CA GLY A 175 34.52 8.92 -1.31
C GLY A 175 33.51 10.01 -0.93
N PRO A 176 33.75 11.28 -1.33
CA PRO A 176 32.83 12.40 -1.06
C PRO A 176 31.48 12.24 -1.77
N GLN A 177 30.39 12.62 -1.10
CA GLN A 177 29.01 12.50 -1.59
C GLN A 177 28.77 13.20 -2.95
N ASP A 178 29.46 14.32 -3.22
CA ASP A 178 29.27 15.13 -4.43
C ASP A 178 29.75 14.45 -5.72
N ASN A 179 30.63 13.47 -5.58
CA ASN A 179 31.19 12.72 -6.70
C ASN A 179 30.44 11.40 -6.96
N LEU A 180 29.38 11.12 -6.21
CA LEU A 180 28.57 9.93 -6.40
C LEU A 180 27.96 9.95 -7.80
N LYS A 181 28.30 8.97 -8.63
CA LYS A 181 27.66 8.72 -9.91
C LYS A 181 27.17 7.30 -9.93
N VAL A 182 25.95 7.11 -10.40
CA VAL A 182 25.33 5.78 -10.54
C VAL A 182 24.85 5.64 -11.97
N ASP A 183 25.08 4.47 -12.57
CA ASP A 183 24.55 4.18 -13.89
C ASP A 183 23.03 3.89 -13.84
N GLY A 184 22.41 3.78 -15.02
CA GLY A 184 20.98 3.46 -15.11
C GLY A 184 20.60 2.09 -14.53
N GLN A 185 21.55 1.22 -14.21
CA GLN A 185 21.32 -0.11 -13.64
C GLN A 185 21.56 -0.17 -12.12
N GLY A 186 21.99 0.94 -11.50
CA GLY A 186 22.27 1.01 -10.07
C GLY A 186 23.71 0.66 -9.69
N ASN A 187 24.63 0.53 -10.65
CA ASN A 187 26.05 0.34 -10.35
C ASN A 187 26.71 1.67 -10.02
N LEU A 188 27.48 1.69 -8.93
CA LEU A 188 28.28 2.84 -8.54
C LEU A 188 29.45 3.01 -9.50
N LEU A 189 29.60 4.19 -10.07
CA LEU A 189 30.70 4.56 -10.95
C LEU A 189 31.78 5.28 -10.13
N ASP A 190 33.03 4.89 -10.32
CA ASP A 190 34.17 5.62 -9.78
C ASP A 190 34.27 6.98 -10.49
N PRO A 191 34.25 8.11 -9.76
CA PRO A 191 34.31 9.44 -10.34
C PRO A 191 35.63 9.74 -11.07
N ALA A 192 36.73 9.05 -10.74
CA ALA A 192 38.03 9.26 -11.36
C ALA A 192 38.17 8.52 -12.69
N THR A 193 37.58 7.34 -12.84
CA THR A 193 37.75 6.49 -14.02
C THR A 193 36.49 6.34 -14.86
N GLY A 194 35.32 6.73 -14.35
CA GLY A 194 34.02 6.52 -15.00
C GLY A 194 33.65 5.05 -15.18
N ARG A 195 34.32 4.14 -14.45
CA ARG A 195 34.10 2.69 -14.52
C ARG A 195 33.28 2.21 -13.32
N PRO A 196 32.50 1.13 -13.45
CA PRO A 196 31.78 0.56 -12.32
C PRO A 196 32.77 0.10 -11.25
N SER A 197 32.53 0.54 -10.01
CA SER A 197 33.33 0.25 -8.80
C SER A 197 33.16 -1.20 -8.32
N GLY A 198 32.27 -1.98 -8.96
CA GLY A 198 31.93 -3.35 -8.57
C GLY A 198 30.84 -3.44 -7.51
N THR A 199 30.43 -2.31 -6.93
CA THR A 199 29.33 -2.22 -5.96
C THR A 199 28.06 -1.74 -6.66
N LYS A 200 26.95 -2.45 -6.44
CA LYS A 200 25.62 -2.14 -6.98
C LYS A 200 24.64 -1.92 -5.84
N ILE A 201 23.76 -0.93 -5.97
CA ILE A 201 22.69 -0.68 -4.99
C ILE A 201 21.77 -1.91 -4.92
N GLY A 202 21.47 -2.37 -3.71
CA GLY A 202 20.60 -3.51 -3.45
C GLY A 202 19.14 -3.19 -3.76
N ILE A 203 18.71 -3.50 -4.98
CA ILE A 203 17.33 -3.35 -5.41
C ILE A 203 16.70 -4.74 -5.43
N SER A 204 15.59 -4.91 -4.69
CA SER A 204 14.82 -6.14 -4.63
C SER A 204 13.54 -5.99 -5.45
N VAL A 205 13.26 -6.92 -6.34
CA VAL A 205 11.98 -7.08 -7.02
C VAL A 205 11.07 -7.94 -6.16
N VAL A 206 9.86 -7.44 -5.91
CA VAL A 206 8.79 -8.11 -5.20
C VAL A 206 7.69 -8.43 -6.20
N THR A 207 7.48 -9.71 -6.49
CA THR A 207 6.45 -10.17 -7.44
C THR A 207 5.05 -10.03 -6.87
N ARG A 208 4.89 -10.19 -5.54
CA ARG A 208 3.62 -10.06 -4.82
C ARG A 208 3.68 -8.95 -3.76
N PRO A 209 3.54 -7.67 -4.15
CA PRO A 209 3.67 -6.54 -3.23
C PRO A 209 2.63 -6.53 -2.11
N GLN A 210 1.47 -7.17 -2.30
CA GLN A 210 0.38 -7.23 -1.32
C GLN A 210 0.73 -7.98 -0.02
N GLU A 211 1.76 -8.84 -0.07
CA GLU A 211 2.28 -9.56 1.10
C GLU A 211 3.20 -8.68 1.97
N LEU A 212 3.53 -7.47 1.51
CA LEU A 212 4.34 -6.53 2.26
C LEU A 212 3.50 -5.80 3.31
N VAL A 213 3.97 -5.83 4.55
CA VAL A 213 3.40 -5.11 5.68
C VAL A 213 4.19 -3.83 5.89
N ARG A 214 3.50 -2.73 6.25
CA ARG A 214 4.15 -1.45 6.55
C ARG A 214 4.69 -1.43 7.96
N ASP A 215 5.91 -0.91 8.10
CA ASP A 215 6.61 -0.81 9.40
C ASP A 215 6.90 0.65 9.80
N GLY A 216 6.03 1.57 9.37
CA GLY A 216 6.24 3.01 9.55
C GLY A 216 7.41 3.56 8.72
N ASN A 217 7.74 4.85 8.89
CA ASN A 217 8.91 5.52 8.27
C ASN A 217 9.14 5.31 6.76
N GLY A 218 8.10 4.92 6.01
CA GLY A 218 8.20 4.61 4.58
C GLY A 218 8.90 3.28 4.27
N VAL A 219 9.03 2.38 5.25
CA VAL A 219 9.57 1.02 5.08
C VAL A 219 8.47 -0.04 5.14
N PHE A 220 8.78 -1.16 4.49
CA PHE A 220 7.94 -2.35 4.41
C PHE A 220 8.78 -3.56 4.83
N HIS A 221 8.17 -4.48 5.58
CA HIS A 221 8.74 -5.81 5.82
C HIS A 221 7.86 -6.88 5.17
N ALA A 222 8.43 -8.05 4.94
CA ALA A 222 7.70 -9.24 4.54
C ALA A 222 7.72 -10.22 5.70
N GLU A 223 6.56 -10.70 6.15
CA GLU A 223 6.49 -11.78 7.14
C GLU A 223 7.02 -13.10 6.54
N ASP A 224 6.65 -13.37 5.28
CA ASP A 224 7.14 -14.50 4.49
C ASP A 224 7.74 -14.01 3.17
N VAL A 225 9.07 -14.08 3.10
CA VAL A 225 9.87 -13.65 1.94
C VAL A 225 9.64 -14.56 0.73
N GLU A 226 9.35 -15.85 0.95
CA GLU A 226 9.09 -16.80 -0.14
C GLU A 226 7.70 -16.57 -0.74
N ASN A 227 6.70 -16.31 0.11
CA ASN A 227 5.35 -16.00 -0.37
C ASN A 227 5.31 -14.68 -1.16
N ALA A 228 6.02 -13.65 -0.68
CA ALA A 228 6.18 -12.38 -1.40
C ALA A 228 7.06 -12.49 -2.66
N GLN A 229 7.75 -13.62 -2.86
CA GLN A 229 8.67 -13.92 -3.96
C GLN A 229 9.71 -12.81 -4.17
N ILE A 230 10.39 -12.43 -3.09
CA ILE A 230 11.35 -11.33 -3.12
C ILE A 230 12.71 -11.84 -3.60
N ARG A 231 13.26 -11.18 -4.62
CA ARG A 231 14.60 -11.46 -5.15
C ARG A 231 15.34 -10.17 -5.49
N PHE A 232 16.67 -10.21 -5.51
CA PHE A 232 17.43 -9.08 -6.05
C PHE A 232 17.20 -8.92 -7.56
N ALA A 233 17.26 -7.67 -8.02
CA ALA A 233 17.04 -7.30 -9.41
C ALA A 233 18.21 -7.76 -10.30
N ASN A 234 17.86 -8.44 -11.39
CA ASN A 234 18.79 -8.97 -12.38
C ASN A 234 18.87 -8.05 -13.61
N GLY A 235 19.89 -8.20 -14.43
CA GLY A 235 20.06 -7.39 -15.65
C GLY A 235 18.99 -7.60 -16.73
N THR A 236 18.14 -8.63 -16.59
CA THR A 236 16.98 -8.92 -17.44
C THR A 236 15.73 -8.14 -17.02
N ASP A 237 15.70 -7.61 -15.81
CA ASP A 237 14.60 -6.81 -15.32
C ASP A 237 14.71 -5.40 -15.93
N ASN A 238 13.67 -4.94 -16.63
CA ASN A 238 13.63 -3.59 -17.20
C ASN A 238 13.41 -2.55 -16.08
N LEU A 239 14.51 -2.33 -15.35
CA LEU A 239 14.64 -1.45 -14.19
C LEU A 239 15.67 -0.38 -14.53
N GLN A 240 15.27 0.88 -14.35
CA GLN A 240 16.16 2.02 -14.46
C GLN A 240 16.25 2.77 -13.15
N VAL A 241 17.47 2.97 -12.66
CA VAL A 241 17.76 3.83 -11.53
C VAL A 241 18.04 5.23 -12.06
N ARG A 242 17.26 6.20 -11.59
CA ARG A 242 17.44 7.62 -11.89
C ARG A 242 18.03 8.33 -10.68
N GLN A 243 19.26 8.80 -10.83
CA GLN A 243 19.92 9.60 -9.82
C GLN A 243 19.40 11.05 -9.86
N ARG A 244 19.37 11.73 -8.69
CA ARG A 244 18.84 13.09 -8.50
C ARG A 244 17.33 13.22 -8.68
N TYR A 245 16.63 12.10 -8.68
CA TYR A 245 15.17 12.05 -8.71
C TYR A 245 14.68 11.38 -7.43
N LEU A 246 13.48 11.77 -7.03
CA LEU A 246 12.71 11.13 -5.97
C LEU A 246 11.33 10.75 -6.51
N GLU A 247 10.82 9.61 -6.06
CA GLU A 247 9.43 9.22 -6.36
C GLU A 247 8.48 9.94 -5.41
N ASN A 248 7.53 10.70 -5.95
CA ASN A 248 6.48 11.31 -5.16
C ASN A 248 5.45 10.27 -4.70
N SER A 249 4.60 10.66 -3.75
CA SER A 249 3.43 9.88 -3.37
C SER A 249 2.54 9.63 -4.58
N ASN A 250 1.94 8.44 -4.68
CA ASN A 250 0.93 8.14 -5.70
C ASN A 250 -0.49 8.51 -5.25
N VAL A 251 -0.62 9.31 -4.18
CA VAL A 251 -1.89 9.76 -3.63
C VAL A 251 -2.46 10.90 -4.48
N ASP A 252 -3.69 10.73 -4.95
CA ASP A 252 -4.46 11.80 -5.58
C ASP A 252 -5.27 12.58 -4.51
N ALA A 253 -4.86 13.83 -4.26
CA ALA A 253 -5.50 14.72 -3.29
C ALA A 253 -7.01 14.88 -3.55
N THR A 254 -7.38 15.00 -4.83
CA THR A 254 -8.76 15.27 -5.24
C THR A 254 -9.63 14.07 -4.92
N LYS A 255 -9.16 12.87 -5.33
CA LYS A 255 -9.87 11.61 -5.06
C LYS A 255 -9.98 11.34 -3.56
N VAL A 256 -8.88 11.47 -2.81
CA VAL A 256 -8.86 11.23 -1.36
C VAL A 256 -9.78 12.21 -0.61
N THR A 257 -9.85 13.47 -1.03
CA THR A 257 -10.76 14.46 -0.41
C THR A 257 -12.22 14.12 -0.70
N VAL A 258 -12.55 13.64 -1.90
CA VAL A 258 -13.90 13.15 -2.23
C VAL A 258 -14.25 11.94 -1.38
N ASP A 259 -13.33 10.98 -1.26
CA ASP A 259 -13.51 9.78 -0.44
C ASP A 259 -13.68 10.11 1.05
N MET A 260 -12.90 11.06 1.58
CA MET A 260 -13.01 11.55 2.95
C MET A 260 -14.40 12.18 3.20
N ASN A 261 -14.85 13.05 2.30
CA ASN A 261 -16.18 13.67 2.39
C ASN A 261 -17.31 12.64 2.26
N ALA A 262 -17.15 11.65 1.39
CA ALA A 262 -18.12 10.57 1.23
C ALA A 262 -18.22 9.73 2.52
N ALA A 263 -17.09 9.38 3.13
CA ALA A 263 -17.04 8.66 4.39
C ALA A 263 -17.68 9.48 5.53
N TYR A 264 -17.40 10.78 5.61
CA TYR A 264 -17.99 11.67 6.59
C TYR A 264 -19.53 11.77 6.45
N ARG A 265 -20.03 11.95 5.22
CA ARG A 265 -21.48 11.96 4.94
C ARG A 265 -22.14 10.62 5.26
N ALA A 266 -21.49 9.50 4.97
CA ALA A 266 -21.99 8.18 5.29
C ALA A 266 -22.02 7.94 6.82
N TYR A 267 -21.04 8.46 7.55
CA TYR A 267 -21.01 8.46 9.01
C TYR A 267 -22.17 9.29 9.59
N GLU A 268 -22.40 10.51 9.11
CA GLU A 268 -23.55 11.35 9.51
C GLU A 268 -24.90 10.68 9.20
N ALA A 269 -25.02 10.00 8.06
CA ALA A 269 -26.23 9.25 7.71
C ALA A 269 -26.49 8.12 8.71
N ASN A 270 -25.47 7.36 9.09
CA ASN A 270 -25.59 6.30 10.09
C ASN A 270 -25.91 6.87 11.49
N GLN A 271 -25.36 8.03 11.86
CA GLN A 271 -25.72 8.71 13.11
C GLN A 271 -27.20 9.11 13.15
N LYS A 272 -27.74 9.64 12.04
CA LYS A 272 -29.18 9.96 11.94
C LYS A 272 -30.04 8.72 12.12
N VAL A 273 -29.63 7.57 11.58
CA VAL A 273 -30.34 6.30 11.79
C VAL A 273 -30.37 5.94 13.28
N VAL A 274 -29.26 6.09 14.01
CA VAL A 274 -29.21 5.86 15.46
C VAL A 274 -30.15 6.80 16.21
N GLN A 275 -30.18 8.08 15.86
CA GLN A 275 -31.10 9.07 16.46
C GLN A 275 -32.58 8.74 16.19
N ILE A 276 -32.90 8.25 14.99
CA ILE A 276 -34.26 7.79 14.65
C ILE A 276 -34.65 6.59 15.51
N TYR A 277 -33.74 5.64 15.71
CA TYR A 277 -33.99 4.51 16.60
C TYR A 277 -34.18 4.95 18.06
N ASP A 278 -33.34 5.86 18.55
CA ASP A 278 -33.42 6.39 19.91
C ASP A 278 -34.73 7.14 20.16
N SER A 279 -35.12 8.06 19.27
CA SER A 279 -36.40 8.76 19.34
C SER A 279 -37.62 7.84 19.23
N SER A 280 -37.53 6.77 18.42
CA SER A 280 -38.58 5.76 18.31
C SER A 280 -38.73 4.96 19.61
N LEU A 281 -37.62 4.61 20.26
CA LEU A 281 -37.61 3.96 21.57
C LEU A 281 -38.17 4.89 22.66
N GLN A 282 -37.77 6.16 22.66
CA GLN A 282 -38.27 7.16 23.60
C GLN A 282 -39.79 7.31 23.50
N LYS A 283 -40.34 7.39 22.28
CA LYS A 283 -41.80 7.41 22.07
C LYS A 283 -42.46 6.11 22.52
N ALA A 284 -41.89 4.95 22.17
CA ALA A 284 -42.44 3.67 22.58
C ALA A 284 -42.51 3.52 24.11
N VAL A 285 -41.48 4.00 24.84
CA VAL A 285 -41.43 3.92 26.31
C VAL A 285 -42.39 4.93 26.96
N ASN A 286 -42.41 6.18 26.49
CA ASN A 286 -43.12 7.27 27.17
C ASN A 286 -44.59 7.41 26.75
N GLU A 287 -44.94 7.08 25.50
CA GLU A 287 -46.27 7.35 24.94
C GLU A 287 -47.16 6.10 24.96
N VAL A 288 -46.60 4.90 24.83
CA VAL A 288 -47.39 3.65 24.77
C VAL A 288 -47.80 3.17 26.17
N GLY A 289 -47.02 3.48 27.21
CA GLY A 289 -47.30 3.11 28.59
C GLY A 289 -48.14 4.12 29.38
N ARG A 290 -48.55 5.25 28.76
CA ARG A 290 -49.28 6.31 29.45
C ARG A 290 -50.79 6.00 29.43
N VAL A 291 -51.28 5.42 30.52
CA VAL A 291 -52.72 5.30 30.83
C VAL A 291 -53.22 6.62 31.39
#